data_AF-A0A9W6FU28-F1
#
_entry.id   AF-A0A9W6FU28-F1
#
_cell.length_a   1.000
_cell.length_b   1.000
_cell.length_c   1.000
_cell.angle_alpha   90.00
_cell.angle_beta   90.00
_cell.angle_gamma   90.00
#
_symmetry.space_group_name_H-M   'P 1'
#
loop_
_entity.id
_entity.type
_entity.pdbx_description
1 polymer ?
#
loop_
_entity_poly.entity_id
_entity_poly.type
_entity_poly.pdbx_seq_one_letter_code
_entity_poly.pdbx_strand_id
1 'polypeptide(L)'
;MDAEGHILSLRVIRGAPCGATWDAAERVLGMAAEEAIVRIGLETQFFCTANPSGWDPLYGKSPVHFAGEVHKNGLKRAVESCLQPHKIVQEKGGS
;
A
#
# COMPACT_ATOMS: atom_id res chain seq x y z
N MET A 1 1.02 12.12 -8.32
CA MET A 1 -0.41 12.46 -8.35
C MET A 1 -0.61 13.53 -9.40
N ASP A 2 -1.81 13.67 -9.96
CA ASP A 2 -2.14 14.83 -10.81
C ASP A 2 -2.33 16.10 -9.97
N ALA A 3 -2.72 17.21 -10.60
CA ALA A 3 -2.91 18.48 -9.92
C ALA A 3 -4.13 18.48 -9.00
N GLU A 4 -5.09 17.59 -9.25
CA GLU A 4 -6.34 17.42 -8.54
C GLU A 4 -6.24 16.42 -7.36
N GLY A 5 -5.10 15.73 -7.22
CA GLY A 5 -4.84 14.81 -6.11
C GLY A 5 -5.15 13.34 -6.39
N HIS A 6 -5.35 12.94 -7.65
CA HIS A 6 -5.55 11.54 -8.03
C HIS A 6 -4.24 10.80 -8.25
N ILE A 7 -4.28 9.48 -8.06
CA ILE A 7 -3.14 8.59 -8.27
C ILE A 7 -2.86 8.42 -9.77
N LEU A 8 -1.99 9.28 -10.31
CA LEU A 8 -1.53 9.18 -11.70
C LEU A 8 -0.69 7.93 -11.99
N SER A 9 0.16 7.55 -11.03
CA SER A 9 1.01 6.35 -11.14
C SER A 9 1.36 5.82 -9.76
N LEU A 10 1.62 4.51 -9.70
CA LEU A 10 2.08 3.84 -8.50
C LEU A 10 3.29 2.96 -8.82
N ARG A 11 4.37 3.08 -8.04
CA ARG A 11 5.55 2.23 -8.17
C ARG A 11 5.71 1.39 -6.91
N VAL A 12 5.61 0.07 -7.07
CA VAL A 12 5.87 -0.89 -5.99
C VAL A 12 7.37 -1.05 -5.79
N ILE A 13 7.89 -0.69 -4.61
CA ILE A 13 9.30 -0.88 -4.25
C ILE A 13 9.55 -2.27 -3.64
N ARG A 14 8.62 -2.75 -2.82
CA ARG A 14 8.60 -4.10 -2.23
C ARG A 14 7.16 -4.60 -2.25
N GLY A 15 6.94 -5.78 -2.82
CA GLY A 15 5.63 -6.40 -2.92
C GLY A 15 5.53 -7.72 -2.17
N ALA A 16 4.30 -8.16 -1.92
CA ALA A 16 3.97 -9.46 -1.39
C ALA A 16 4.32 -10.55 -2.42
N PRO A 17 4.96 -11.66 -2.03
CA PRO A 17 5.43 -12.69 -2.96
C PRO A 17 4.31 -13.38 -3.75
N CYS A 18 3.06 -13.29 -3.28
CA CYS A 18 1.89 -13.83 -3.94
C CYS A 18 1.35 -13.00 -5.11
N GLY A 19 1.91 -11.82 -5.40
CA GLY A 19 1.47 -10.96 -6.51
C GLY A 19 0.44 -9.89 -6.14
N ALA A 20 -0.28 -10.07 -5.02
CA ALA A 20 -1.40 -9.21 -4.63
C ALA A 20 -1.09 -7.71 -4.57
N THR A 21 0.17 -7.33 -4.29
CA THR A 21 0.58 -5.92 -4.26
C THR A 21 0.46 -5.24 -5.62
N TRP A 22 0.81 -5.93 -6.70
CA TRP A 22 0.77 -5.35 -8.05
C TRP A 22 -0.66 -5.28 -8.55
N ASP A 23 -1.45 -6.34 -8.36
CA ASP A 23 -2.88 -6.34 -8.70
C ASP A 23 -3.62 -5.21 -7.96
N ALA A 24 -3.39 -5.07 -6.65
CA ALA A 24 -4.02 -4.02 -5.85
C ALA A 24 -3.56 -2.61 -6.26
N ALA A 25 -2.29 -2.44 -6.66
CA ALA A 25 -1.75 -1.17 -7.11
C ALA A 25 -2.43 -0.68 -8.40
N GLU A 26 -2.68 -1.58 -9.36
CA GLU A 26 -3.36 -1.23 -10.61
C GLU A 26 -4.80 -0.75 -10.37
N ARG A 27 -5.50 -1.35 -9.40
CA ARG A 27 -6.90 -1.03 -9.11
C ARG A 27 -7.14 0.35 -8.52
N VAL A 28 -6.12 1.00 -7.98
CA VAL A 28 -6.26 2.32 -7.35
C VAL A 28 -5.75 3.47 -8.21
N LEU A 29 -5.26 3.18 -9.43
CA LEU A 29 -4.88 4.22 -10.38
C LEU A 29 -6.11 5.05 -10.78
N GLY A 30 -5.93 6.37 -10.86
CA GLY A 30 -6.99 7.33 -11.17
C GLY A 30 -7.93 7.67 -10.00
N MET A 31 -7.85 6.98 -8.86
CA MET A 31 -8.64 7.32 -7.67
C MET A 31 -8.07 8.54 -6.95
N ALA A 32 -8.93 9.26 -6.21
CA ALA A 32 -8.49 10.27 -5.26
C ALA A 32 -7.61 9.62 -4.18
N ALA A 33 -6.56 10.31 -3.74
CA ALA A 33 -5.56 9.72 -2.83
C ALA A 33 -6.17 9.17 -1.54
N GLU A 34 -7.11 9.89 -0.93
CA GLU A 34 -7.80 9.49 0.30
C GLU A 34 -8.62 8.20 0.10
N GLU A 35 -9.31 8.08 -1.03
CA GLU A 35 -10.07 6.89 -1.40
C GLU A 35 -9.13 5.71 -1.69
N ALA A 36 -8.08 5.95 -2.46
CA ALA A 36 -7.08 4.96 -2.84
C ALA A 36 -6.45 4.30 -1.60
N ILE A 37 -6.15 5.09 -0.55
CA ILE A 37 -5.60 4.59 0.72
C ILE A 37 -6.51 3.55 1.36
N VAL A 38 -7.83 3.76 1.35
CA VAL A 38 -8.79 2.80 1.89
C VAL A 38 -8.93 1.61 0.94
N ARG A 39 -9.08 1.87 -0.36
CA ARG A 39 -9.36 0.85 -1.37
C ARG A 39 -8.23 -0.17 -1.52
N ILE A 40 -6.97 0.26 -1.46
CA ILE A 40 -5.82 -0.65 -1.67
C ILE A 40 -5.78 -1.77 -0.62
N GLY A 41 -6.22 -1.51 0.61
CA GLY A 41 -6.28 -2.51 1.67
C GLY A 41 -7.29 -3.62 1.38
N LEU A 42 -8.44 -3.26 0.78
CA LEU A 42 -9.46 -4.22 0.37
C LEU A 42 -9.04 -4.99 -0.88
N GLU A 43 -8.46 -4.31 -1.88
CA GLU A 43 -7.95 -4.97 -3.10
C GLU A 43 -6.85 -5.97 -2.75
N THR A 44 -5.93 -5.59 -1.86
CA THR A 44 -4.89 -6.51 -1.38
C THR A 44 -5.50 -7.76 -0.75
N GLN A 45 -6.52 -7.61 0.11
CA GLN A 45 -7.19 -8.75 0.73
C GLN A 45 -7.84 -9.69 -0.31
N PHE A 46 -8.42 -9.12 -1.37
CA PHE A 46 -9.09 -9.86 -2.43
C PHE A 46 -8.10 -10.66 -3.29
N PHE A 47 -6.94 -10.09 -3.62
CA PHE A 47 -5.92 -10.78 -4.43
C PHE A 47 -4.94 -11.64 -3.62
N CYS A 48 -4.92 -11.50 -2.29
CA CYS A 48 -4.02 -12.28 -1.46
C CYS A 48 -4.38 -13.77 -1.47
N THR A 49 -3.36 -14.62 -1.62
CA THR A 49 -3.50 -16.08 -1.54
C THR A 49 -3.33 -16.64 -0.12
N ALA A 50 -3.09 -15.79 0.88
CA ALA A 50 -2.99 -16.23 2.27
C ALA A 50 -4.36 -16.75 2.76
N ASN A 51 -4.35 -17.72 3.67
CA ASN A 51 -5.58 -18.32 4.17
C ASN A 51 -6.46 -17.27 4.88
N PRO A 52 -7.63 -16.88 4.34
CA PRO A 52 -8.48 -15.86 4.94
C PRO A 52 -9.10 -16.34 6.26
N SER A 53 -9.24 -17.66 6.45
CA SER A 53 -9.78 -18.30 7.66
C SER A 53 -8.73 -18.54 8.74
N GLY A 54 -7.45 -18.22 8.48
CA GLY A 54 -6.35 -18.37 9.44
C GLY A 54 -6.40 -17.32 10.55
N TRP A 55 -7.47 -17.30 11.34
CA TRP A 55 -7.69 -16.28 12.37
C TRP A 55 -6.66 -16.39 13.51
N ASP A 56 -5.98 -15.28 13.83
CA ASP A 56 -5.10 -15.18 14.99
C ASP A 56 -5.89 -14.66 16.21
N PRO A 57 -6.07 -15.47 17.28
CA PRO A 57 -6.79 -15.06 18.48
C PRO A 57 -6.13 -13.93 19.27
N LEU A 58 -4.81 -13.75 19.14
CA LEU A 58 -4.07 -12.71 19.87
C LEU A 58 -4.31 -11.33 19.27
N TYR A 59 -4.40 -11.25 17.93
CA TYR A 59 -4.54 -9.98 17.21
C TYR A 59 -5.96 -9.75 16.67
N GLY A 60 -6.84 -10.74 16.75
CA GLY A 60 -8.21 -10.65 16.25
C GLY A 60 -8.26 -10.34 14.75
N LYS A 61 -7.35 -10.92 13.97
CA LYS A 61 -7.20 -10.69 12.53
C LYS A 61 -6.68 -11.95 11.85
N SER A 62 -7.07 -12.16 10.59
CA SER A 62 -6.44 -13.17 9.73
C SER A 62 -5.29 -12.56 8.90
N PRO A 63 -4.40 -13.38 8.31
CA PRO A 63 -3.29 -12.92 7.49
C PRO A 63 -3.67 -11.94 6.37
N VAL A 64 -4.84 -12.12 5.76
CA VAL A 64 -5.31 -11.20 4.70
C VAL A 64 -5.62 -9.81 5.27
N HIS A 65 -6.21 -9.71 6.46
CA HIS A 65 -6.44 -8.42 7.12
C HIS A 65 -5.12 -7.72 7.44
N PHE A 66 -4.12 -8.48 7.88
CA PHE A 66 -2.77 -7.95 8.09
C PHE A 66 -2.16 -7.44 6.78
N ALA A 67 -2.26 -8.21 5.70
CA ALA A 67 -1.80 -7.78 4.38
C ALA A 67 -2.47 -6.46 3.94
N GLY A 68 -3.79 -6.36 4.09
CA GLY A 68 -4.55 -5.14 3.78
C GLY A 68 -4.07 -3.92 4.57
N GLU A 69 -3.85 -4.06 5.88
CA GLU A 69 -3.35 -2.98 6.72
C GLU A 69 -1.92 -2.55 6.36
N VAL A 70 -1.03 -3.49 6.04
CA VAL A 70 0.34 -3.18 5.58
C VAL A 70 0.30 -2.34 4.30
N HIS A 71 -0.55 -2.69 3.33
CA HIS A 71 -0.62 -1.99 2.05
C HIS A 71 -1.28 -0.61 2.18
N LYS A 72 -2.36 -0.51 2.96
CA LYS A 72 -2.98 0.77 3.32
C LYS A 72 -1.97 1.73 3.94
N ASN A 73 -1.20 1.26 4.93
CA ASN A 73 -0.19 2.09 5.60
C ASN A 73 0.97 2.45 4.66
N GLY A 74 1.36 1.53 3.76
CA GLY A 74 2.36 1.79 2.73
C GLY A 74 1.92 2.91 1.78
N LEU A 75 0.70 2.84 1.24
CA LEU A 75 0.17 3.86 0.35
C LEU A 75 -0.01 5.20 1.06
N LYS A 76 -0.55 5.19 2.29
CA LYS A 76 -0.71 6.41 3.10
C LYS A 76 0.62 7.17 3.24
N ARG A 77 1.70 6.47 3.60
CA ARG A 77 3.04 7.08 3.72
C ARG A 77 3.56 7.64 2.41
N ALA A 78 3.27 6.96 1.29
CA ALA A 78 3.67 7.43 -0.03
C ALA A 78 2.93 8.72 -0.41
N VAL A 79 1.61 8.78 -0.18
CA VAL A 79 0.79 9.98 -0.39
C VAL A 79 1.27 11.13 0.49
N GLU A 80 1.47 10.90 1.78
CA GLU A 80 2.02 11.90 2.71
C GLU A 80 3.37 12.45 2.22
N SER A 81 4.23 11.59 1.67
CA SER A 81 5.53 11.99 1.12
C SER A 81 5.41 12.82 -0.17
N CYS A 82 4.34 12.65 -0.95
CA CYS A 82 4.06 13.50 -2.11
C CYS A 82 3.54 14.89 -1.72
N LEU A 83 2.86 14.99 -0.57
CA LEU A 83 2.31 16.26 -0.06
C LEU A 83 3.35 17.09 0.71
N GLN A 84 4.44 16.47 1.16
CA GLN A 84 5.51 17.15 1.89
C GLN A 84 6.73 17.33 0.97
N PRO A 85 7.18 18.57 0.68
CA PRO A 85 8.45 18.78 0.00
C PRO A 85 9.62 18.40 0.94
N HIS A 86 10.02 17.12 0.86
CA HIS A 86 11.38 16.61 1.04
C HIS A 86 12.05 16.63 2.44
N LYS A 87 12.28 15.41 2.98
CA LYS A 87 13.59 15.02 3.56
C LYS A 87 14.14 13.84 2.76
N ILE A 88 14.97 14.10 1.75
CA ILE A 88 15.91 13.11 1.22
C ILE A 88 16.80 12.67 2.37
N VAL A 89 16.76 11.37 2.67
CA VAL A 89 17.76 10.71 3.48
C VAL A 89 19.06 10.75 2.68
N GLN A 90 20.06 11.47 3.19
CA GLN A 90 21.40 11.50 2.64
C GLN A 90 21.95 10.06 2.55
N GLU A 91 22.42 9.68 1.36
CA GLU A 91 23.33 8.55 1.19
C GLU A 91 24.60 8.83 2.00
N LYS A 92 24.81 8.10 3.10
CA LYS A 92 26.11 8.06 3.75
C LYS A 92 27.06 7.23 2.89
N GLY A 93 27.83 7.92 2.05
CA GLY A 93 29.16 7.48 1.67
C GLY A 93 30.16 7.72 2.82
N GLY A 94 31.16 6.85 2.92
CA GLY A 94 32.31 6.95 3.85
C GLY A 94 32.31 5.81 4.88
N SER A 95 33.34 4.98 5.01
CA SER A 95 34.72 4.99 4.49
C SER A 95 35.20 3.56 4.27
#